data_AF-Q09JH2-F1
#
_entry.id   AF-Q09JH2-F1
#
_cell.length_a   1.000
_cell.length_b   1.000
_cell.length_c   1.000
_cell.angle_alpha   90.00
_cell.angle_beta   90.00
_cell.angle_gamma   90.00
#
_symmetry.space_group_name_H-M   'P 1'
#
loop_
_entity.id
_entity.type
_entity.pdbx_description
1 polymer ?
#
loop_
_entity_poly.entity_id
_entity_poly.type
_entity_poly.pdbx_seq_one_letter_code
_entity_poly.pdbx_strand_id
1 'polypeptide(L)'
;MDPLVAVFVLSLIGPLFHPAEAVQCIFGCGVKYTKILDESYRYLTCSFKCEPSKWWSCWRHEPVEAPCLEFSNAKEGRCLKGKCVREPEKMEEAIEKGKNATMPCRHGHDYLYNSKGIFGCEYYCGDPPYKIVKRVDGTVCLDPTTAAVGVCRRNGYCYERGK
;
A
#
# COMPACT_ATOMS: atom_id res chain seq x y z
N MET A 1 -66.35 -4.13 15.79
CA MET A 1 -65.31 -4.59 14.85
C MET A 1 -64.59 -3.33 14.42
N ASP A 2 -63.50 -3.03 15.10
CA ASP A 2 -62.74 -1.78 14.99
C ASP A 2 -61.88 -1.71 13.71
N PRO A 3 -61.61 -0.49 13.19
CA PRO A 3 -60.90 -0.30 11.93
C PRO A 3 -59.39 -0.37 12.15
N LEU A 4 -58.71 -1.12 11.29
CA LEU A 4 -57.24 -1.22 11.31
C LEU A 4 -56.65 -0.01 10.57
N VAL A 5 -56.02 0.87 11.34
CA VAL A 5 -55.20 1.99 10.87
C VAL A 5 -53.90 1.44 10.29
N ALA A 6 -53.65 1.64 9.00
CA ALA A 6 -52.35 1.38 8.39
C ALA A 6 -51.56 2.69 8.30
N VAL A 7 -50.54 2.79 9.16
CA VAL A 7 -49.59 3.90 9.23
C VAL A 7 -48.60 3.80 8.06
N PHE A 8 -48.48 4.89 7.30
CA PHE A 8 -47.40 5.09 6.33
C PHE A 8 -46.07 5.28 7.07
N VAL A 9 -45.11 4.37 6.86
CA VAL A 9 -43.71 4.59 7.24
C VAL A 9 -42.92 4.91 5.97
N LEU A 10 -42.73 6.20 5.72
CA LEU A 10 -41.64 6.72 4.91
C LEU A 10 -40.36 6.65 5.75
N SER A 11 -39.35 5.91 5.28
CA SER A 11 -38.00 6.07 5.82
C SER A 11 -36.94 5.96 4.72
N LEU A 12 -36.51 7.15 4.29
CA LEU A 12 -35.12 7.56 4.05
C LEU A 12 -34.24 6.60 3.23
N ILE A 13 -34.23 6.83 1.91
CA ILE A 13 -33.10 6.51 1.04
C ILE A 13 -31.95 7.43 1.46
N GLY A 14 -31.16 7.02 2.44
CA GLY A 14 -29.84 7.61 2.64
C GLY A 14 -28.97 7.29 1.43
N PRO A 15 -28.11 8.21 0.95
CA PRO A 15 -27.13 7.84 -0.05
C PRO A 15 -26.21 6.81 0.59
N LEU A 16 -26.25 5.59 0.07
CA LEU A 16 -25.24 4.55 0.29
C LEU A 16 -23.92 5.05 -0.30
N PHE A 17 -23.27 5.99 0.37
CA PHE A 17 -21.84 6.19 0.28
C PHE A 17 -21.19 4.95 0.90
N HIS A 18 -21.16 3.86 0.14
CA HIS A 18 -20.19 2.82 0.39
C HIS A 18 -18.82 3.50 0.22
N PRO A 19 -17.94 3.48 1.24
CA PRO A 19 -16.55 3.84 1.02
C PRO A 19 -16.07 2.96 -0.13
N ALA A 20 -15.33 3.52 -1.08
CA ALA A 20 -14.84 2.86 -2.28
C ALA A 20 -14.20 1.50 -1.93
N GLU A 21 -15.00 0.44 -1.91
CA GLU A 21 -14.53 -0.91 -1.73
C GLU A 21 -13.63 -1.18 -2.93
N ALA A 22 -12.40 -1.60 -2.64
CA ALA A 22 -11.43 -1.98 -3.63
C ALA A 22 -12.10 -2.92 -4.65
N VAL A 23 -12.40 -2.42 -5.85
CA VAL A 23 -12.98 -3.25 -6.92
C VAL A 23 -11.98 -4.36 -7.19
N GLN A 24 -12.32 -5.59 -6.83
CA GLN A 24 -11.46 -6.74 -7.08
C GLN A 24 -11.53 -7.09 -8.57
N CYS A 25 -10.39 -7.44 -9.16
CA CYS A 25 -10.34 -7.72 -10.60
C CYS A 25 -11.03 -9.06 -10.93
N ILE A 26 -12.20 -9.00 -11.57
CA ILE A 26 -12.97 -10.19 -12.00
C ILE A 26 -12.26 -10.92 -13.15
N PHE A 27 -11.67 -10.17 -14.09
CA PHE A 27 -10.99 -10.70 -15.28
C PHE A 27 -9.47 -10.54 -15.23
N GLY A 28 -8.86 -10.78 -14.05
CA GLY A 28 -7.39 -10.77 -13.88
C GLY A 28 -6.67 -9.45 -14.19
N CYS A 29 -5.37 -9.38 -13.90
CA CYS A 29 -4.52 -8.29 -14.41
C CYS A 29 -3.92 -8.70 -15.75
N GLY A 30 -4.19 -7.96 -16.83
CA GLY A 30 -3.48 -8.12 -18.10
C GLY A 30 -1.99 -7.72 -18.00
N VAL A 31 -1.66 -6.85 -17.05
CA VAL A 31 -0.29 -6.41 -16.78
C VAL A 31 0.32 -7.28 -15.67
N LYS A 32 1.45 -7.91 -15.97
CA LYS A 32 2.33 -8.51 -14.96
C LYS A 32 3.50 -7.56 -14.74
N TYR A 33 3.59 -6.94 -13.56
CA TYR A 33 4.78 -6.21 -13.16
C TYR A 33 5.36 -6.83 -11.88
N THR A 34 6.70 -6.75 -11.78
CA THR A 34 7.50 -7.32 -10.68
C THR A 34 6.98 -6.85 -9.33
N LYS A 35 6.96 -7.73 -8.32
CA LYS A 35 6.53 -7.39 -6.96
C LYS A 35 7.68 -6.87 -6.14
N ILE A 36 7.41 -5.86 -5.32
CA ILE A 36 8.36 -5.38 -4.32
C ILE A 36 8.30 -6.33 -3.13
N LEU A 37 9.44 -6.96 -2.87
CA LEU A 37 9.67 -7.89 -1.77
C LEU A 37 10.81 -7.36 -0.91
N ASP A 38 10.86 -7.76 0.35
CA ASP A 38 12.03 -7.52 1.18
C ASP A 38 13.15 -8.54 0.88
N GLU A 39 14.30 -8.39 1.57
CA GLU A 39 15.45 -9.29 1.41
C GLU A 39 15.13 -10.76 1.81
N SER A 40 14.04 -11.00 2.54
CA SER A 40 13.54 -12.34 2.92
C SER A 40 12.38 -12.85 2.04
N TYR A 41 12.17 -12.25 0.87
CA TYR A 41 11.10 -12.59 -0.07
C TYR A 41 9.66 -12.45 0.50
N ARG A 42 9.46 -11.50 1.41
CA ARG A 42 8.15 -11.17 1.99
C ARG A 42 7.55 -9.97 1.28
N TYR A 43 6.23 -10.00 1.07
CA TYR A 43 5.51 -8.90 0.44
C TYR A 43 5.47 -7.67 1.36
N LEU A 44 5.74 -6.48 0.80
CA LEU A 44 5.53 -5.21 1.52
C LEU A 44 4.05 -4.82 1.61
N THR A 45 3.22 -5.35 0.71
CA THR A 45 1.77 -5.21 0.72
C THR A 45 1.12 -6.45 0.13
N CYS A 46 -0.06 -6.83 0.63
CA CYS A 46 -0.82 -7.99 0.16
C CYS A 46 -1.77 -7.67 -0.99
N SER A 47 -1.79 -6.42 -1.46
CA SER A 47 -2.62 -5.98 -2.57
C SER A 47 -1.85 -5.01 -3.46
N PHE A 48 -2.14 -5.06 -4.76
CA PHE A 48 -1.55 -4.18 -5.77
C PHE A 48 -2.57 -3.84 -6.86
N LYS A 49 -2.39 -2.69 -7.53
CA LYS A 49 -3.25 -2.28 -8.66
C LYS A 49 -2.87 -3.00 -9.94
N CYS A 50 -3.83 -3.36 -10.80
CA CYS A 50 -3.44 -3.87 -12.12
C CYS A 50 -2.82 -2.78 -13.02
N GLU A 51 -3.27 -1.53 -12.87
CA GLU A 51 -2.82 -0.38 -13.65
C GLU A 51 -2.49 0.79 -12.70
N PRO A 52 -1.23 0.88 -12.22
CA PRO A 52 -0.81 1.90 -11.26
C PRO A 52 -0.95 3.35 -11.76
N SER A 53 -1.05 3.59 -13.07
CA SER A 53 -1.33 4.93 -13.64
C SER A 53 -2.73 5.45 -13.29
N LYS A 54 -3.66 4.59 -12.88
CA LYS A 54 -5.07 4.92 -12.69
C LYS A 54 -5.51 4.70 -11.25
N TRP A 55 -5.94 5.78 -10.61
CA TRP A 55 -6.47 5.75 -9.24
C TRP A 55 -7.72 4.86 -9.10
N TRP A 56 -8.49 4.65 -10.17
CA TRP A 56 -9.67 3.78 -10.21
C TRP A 56 -9.39 2.34 -10.64
N SER A 57 -8.13 1.98 -10.95
CA SER A 57 -7.79 0.60 -11.32
C SER A 57 -8.14 -0.38 -10.20
N CYS A 58 -8.61 -1.57 -10.60
CA CYS A 58 -8.95 -2.66 -9.70
C CYS A 58 -7.73 -3.20 -8.95
N TRP A 59 -7.98 -3.87 -7.83
CA TRP A 59 -6.96 -4.47 -6.99
C TRP A 59 -6.87 -5.98 -7.20
N ARG A 60 -5.65 -6.49 -7.09
CA ARG A 60 -5.37 -7.91 -7.00
C ARG A 60 -4.68 -8.20 -5.68
N HIS A 61 -5.09 -9.29 -5.07
CA HIS A 61 -4.56 -9.74 -3.79
C HIS A 61 -3.52 -10.84 -4.02
N GLU A 62 -2.49 -10.81 -3.20
CA GLU A 62 -1.55 -11.92 -3.09
C GLU A 62 -2.24 -13.14 -2.46
N PRO A 63 -1.69 -14.36 -2.65
CA PRO A 63 -2.29 -15.58 -2.10
C PRO A 63 -2.51 -15.48 -0.60
N VAL A 64 -3.64 -16.04 -0.13
CA VAL A 64 -3.93 -16.12 1.32
C VAL A 64 -2.82 -16.93 2.00
N GLU A 65 -2.43 -16.52 3.21
CA GLU A 65 -1.29 -17.05 3.97
C GLU A 65 0.11 -16.76 3.38
N ALA A 66 0.23 -16.03 2.27
CA ALA A 66 1.52 -15.59 1.77
C ALA A 66 2.23 -14.67 2.80
N PRO A 67 3.56 -14.81 2.98
CA PRO A 67 4.28 -14.04 3.99
C PRO A 67 4.37 -12.56 3.59
N CYS A 68 4.09 -11.67 4.53
CA CYS A 68 4.11 -10.23 4.32
C CYS A 68 4.68 -9.49 5.53
N LEU A 69 4.86 -8.17 5.38
CA LEU A 69 5.28 -7.26 6.43
C LEU A 69 4.11 -6.38 6.89
N GLU A 70 3.86 -6.38 8.19
CA GLU A 70 2.87 -5.53 8.84
C GLU A 70 3.59 -4.30 9.41
N PHE A 71 3.23 -3.12 8.90
CA PHE A 71 3.94 -1.86 9.14
C PHE A 71 3.31 -0.98 10.23
N SER A 72 2.27 -1.44 10.95
CA SER A 72 1.64 -0.65 12.01
C SER A 72 2.61 -0.31 13.12
N ASN A 73 3.64 -1.13 13.38
CA ASN A 73 4.64 -0.87 14.42
C ASN A 73 6.07 -0.68 13.86
N ALA A 74 6.22 -0.55 12.54
CA ALA A 74 7.51 -0.30 11.93
C ALA A 74 8.07 1.06 12.33
N LYS A 75 9.40 1.14 12.47
CA LYS A 75 10.11 2.36 12.83
C LYS A 75 10.32 3.25 11.61
N GLU A 76 10.23 4.55 11.83
CA GLU A 76 10.54 5.56 10.81
C GLU A 76 12.05 5.66 10.57
N GLY A 77 12.43 5.96 9.34
CA GLY A 77 13.79 6.26 8.89
C GLY A 77 13.80 7.19 7.68
N ARG A 78 14.93 7.21 6.96
CA ARG A 78 15.12 7.98 5.72
C ARG A 78 15.61 7.09 4.60
N CYS A 79 15.20 7.36 3.38
CA CYS A 79 15.73 6.65 2.21
C CYS A 79 17.15 7.08 1.89
N LEU A 80 18.07 6.13 1.77
CA LEU A 80 19.43 6.33 1.30
C LEU A 80 19.78 5.24 0.29
N LYS A 81 19.97 5.61 -0.98
CA LYS A 81 20.26 4.70 -2.09
C LYS A 81 19.26 3.53 -2.23
N GLY A 82 18.01 3.76 -1.85
CA GLY A 82 16.94 2.77 -1.89
C GLY A 82 16.81 1.89 -0.64
N LYS A 83 17.56 2.14 0.43
CA LYS A 83 17.37 1.49 1.73
C LYS A 83 16.81 2.46 2.76
N CYS A 84 15.93 1.99 3.65
CA CYS A 84 15.44 2.79 4.76
C CYS A 84 16.46 2.72 5.92
N VAL A 85 17.18 3.82 6.16
CA VAL A 85 18.20 3.91 7.22
C VAL A 85 17.64 4.65 8.44
N ARG A 86 18.14 4.29 9.62
CA ARG A 86 17.66 4.85 10.91
C ARG A 86 18.77 5.41 11.79
N GLU A 87 20.03 5.16 11.42
CA GLU A 87 21.19 5.70 12.10
C GLU A 87 21.25 7.23 11.86
N PRO A 88 21.36 8.07 12.90
CA PRO A 88 21.29 9.52 12.76
C PRO A 88 22.21 10.08 11.68
N GLU A 89 23.47 9.66 11.66
CA GLU A 89 24.46 10.10 10.66
C GLU A 89 24.05 9.76 9.22
N LYS A 90 23.50 8.55 9.00
CA LYS A 90 23.02 8.13 7.67
C LYS A 90 21.72 8.84 7.28
N MET A 91 20.88 9.17 8.26
CA MET A 91 19.67 9.95 8.02
C MET A 91 20.01 11.39 7.61
N GLU A 92 21.01 12.00 8.25
CA GLU A 92 21.52 13.32 7.83
C GLU A 92 22.13 13.25 6.42
N GLU A 93 22.95 12.24 6.13
CA GLU A 93 23.49 11.99 4.79
C GLU A 93 22.38 11.85 3.74
N ALA A 94 21.32 11.10 4.07
CA ALA A 94 20.16 10.90 3.21
C ALA A 94 19.45 12.22 2.90
N ILE A 95 19.21 13.04 3.92
CA ILE A 95 18.56 14.35 3.77
C ILE A 95 19.42 15.26 2.89
N GLU A 96 20.73 15.29 3.10
CA GLU A 96 21.65 16.10 2.29
C GLU A 96 21.64 15.68 0.82
N LYS A 97 21.73 14.37 0.55
CA LYS A 97 21.69 13.82 -0.82
C LYS A 97 20.35 13.99 -1.50
N GLY A 98 19.27 14.06 -0.73
CA GLY A 98 17.93 14.35 -1.20
C GLY A 98 17.73 15.79 -1.68
N LYS A 99 18.60 16.73 -1.28
CA LYS A 99 18.48 18.13 -1.69
C LYS A 99 18.60 18.23 -3.21
N ASN A 100 17.56 18.78 -3.84
CA ASN A 100 17.43 18.95 -5.30
C ASN A 100 17.31 17.65 -6.11
N ALA A 101 17.14 16.50 -5.46
CA ALA A 101 16.90 15.26 -6.17
C ALA A 101 15.49 15.24 -6.76
N THR A 102 15.38 14.75 -7.99
CA THR A 102 14.12 14.63 -8.72
C THR A 102 13.63 13.19 -8.67
N MET A 103 12.31 13.03 -8.58
CA MET A 103 11.70 11.71 -8.64
C MET A 103 11.98 11.07 -10.02
N PRO A 104 12.44 9.80 -10.08
CA PRO A 104 12.73 9.14 -11.36
C PRO A 104 11.52 9.04 -12.29
N CYS A 105 10.32 8.98 -11.71
CA CYS A 105 9.04 8.91 -12.42
C CYS A 105 7.90 9.28 -11.46
N ARG A 106 6.72 9.58 -12.01
CA ARG A 106 5.49 9.76 -11.20
C ARG A 106 5.17 8.47 -10.43
N HIS A 107 4.77 8.60 -9.17
CA HIS A 107 4.31 7.47 -8.37
C HIS A 107 3.05 6.83 -8.95
N GLY A 108 3.01 5.51 -8.99
CA GLY A 108 1.76 4.76 -9.19
C GLY A 108 0.87 4.82 -7.96
N HIS A 109 -0.42 4.58 -8.16
CA HIS A 109 -1.46 4.63 -7.11
C HIS A 109 -1.52 3.36 -6.21
N ASP A 110 -0.39 2.68 -5.99
CA ASP A 110 -0.32 1.42 -5.24
C ASP A 110 -0.24 1.65 -3.70
N TYR A 111 -0.70 0.67 -2.89
CA TYR A 111 -0.75 0.75 -1.42
C TYR A 111 0.58 0.38 -0.76
N LEU A 112 1.65 1.10 -1.11
CA LEU A 112 2.95 1.01 -0.43
C LEU A 112 3.08 2.07 0.67
N TYR A 113 2.00 2.30 1.41
CA TYR A 113 1.94 3.26 2.51
C TYR A 113 0.74 2.99 3.43
N ASN A 114 0.81 3.49 4.65
CA ASN A 114 -0.32 3.64 5.56
C ASN A 114 -0.34 5.07 6.14
N SER A 115 -1.14 5.31 7.17
CA SER A 115 -1.21 6.61 7.85
C SER A 115 0.08 7.04 8.54
N LYS A 116 1.03 6.12 8.79
CA LYS A 116 2.34 6.42 9.40
C LYS A 116 3.41 6.75 8.36
N GLY A 117 3.27 6.29 7.13
CA GLY A 117 4.24 6.58 6.07
C GLY A 117 4.29 5.52 5.00
N ILE A 118 5.28 5.69 4.12
CA ILE A 118 5.54 4.78 3.00
C ILE A 118 6.30 3.54 3.46
N PHE A 119 6.09 2.42 2.79
CA PHE A 119 6.76 1.15 3.09
C PHE A 119 8.09 1.07 2.33
N GLY A 120 9.20 0.98 3.06
CA GLY A 120 10.53 0.91 2.45
C GLY A 120 10.86 2.13 1.58
N CYS A 121 11.77 1.92 0.61
CA CYS A 121 12.34 2.99 -0.21
C CYS A 121 12.25 2.72 -1.71
N GLU A 122 11.28 1.90 -2.11
CA GLU A 122 10.98 1.59 -3.49
C GLU A 122 9.51 1.90 -3.79
N TYR A 123 9.20 2.08 -5.07
CA TYR A 123 7.83 2.25 -5.54
C TYR A 123 7.69 1.88 -7.02
N TYR A 124 6.46 1.63 -7.46
CA TYR A 124 6.14 1.43 -8.87
C TYR A 124 5.98 2.77 -9.58
N CYS A 125 6.65 2.95 -10.72
CA CYS A 125 6.32 4.03 -11.63
C CYS A 125 4.85 3.95 -12.07
N GLY A 126 4.21 5.10 -12.22
CA GLY A 126 2.84 5.19 -12.68
C GLY A 126 2.68 4.78 -14.14
N ASP A 127 3.70 4.97 -14.98
CA ASP A 127 3.60 4.71 -16.42
C ASP A 127 4.19 3.32 -16.78
N PRO A 128 3.64 2.63 -17.81
CA PRO A 128 4.20 1.37 -18.29
C PRO A 128 5.70 1.48 -18.63
N PRO A 129 6.53 0.47 -18.31
CA PRO A 129 6.16 -0.87 -17.83
C PRO A 129 6.06 -0.99 -16.30
N TYR A 130 5.71 0.09 -15.59
CA TYR A 130 5.52 0.14 -14.13
C TYR A 130 6.74 -0.37 -13.35
N LYS A 131 7.94 0.07 -13.78
CA LYS A 131 9.21 -0.35 -13.19
C LYS A 131 9.23 -0.03 -11.69
N ILE A 132 9.87 -0.91 -10.92
CA ILE A 132 10.26 -0.60 -9.55
C ILE A 132 11.45 0.35 -9.62
N VAL A 133 11.35 1.48 -8.94
CA VAL A 133 12.43 2.46 -8.83
C VAL A 133 12.64 2.83 -7.37
N LYS A 134 13.85 3.32 -7.09
CA LYS A 134 14.21 3.83 -5.77
C LYS A 134 13.56 5.19 -5.56
N ARG A 135 13.11 5.43 -4.33
CA ARG A 135 12.71 6.76 -3.88
C ARG A 135 13.92 7.65 -3.77
N VAL A 136 13.66 8.95 -3.88
CA VAL A 136 14.66 9.98 -3.68
C VAL A 136 15.22 9.89 -2.26
N ASP A 137 16.53 10.11 -2.13
CA ASP A 137 17.19 10.13 -0.83
C ASP A 137 16.55 11.18 0.10
N GLY A 138 16.53 10.92 1.41
CA GLY A 138 15.92 11.79 2.42
C GLY A 138 14.39 11.63 2.58
N THR A 139 13.73 10.91 1.67
CA THR A 139 12.30 10.58 1.81
C THR A 139 12.06 9.83 3.14
N VAL A 140 11.05 10.25 3.93
CA VAL A 140 10.59 9.54 5.13
C VAL A 140 10.17 8.13 4.74
N CYS A 141 10.59 7.10 5.47
CA CYS A 141 10.18 5.71 5.21
C CYS A 141 9.89 4.93 6.49
N LEU A 142 9.06 3.90 6.39
CA LEU A 142 8.92 2.86 7.40
C LEU A 142 9.87 1.70 7.07
N ASP A 143 10.75 1.36 8.00
CA ASP A 143 11.82 0.38 7.82
C ASP A 143 11.29 -1.06 7.82
N PRO A 144 11.34 -1.77 6.67
CA PRO A 144 10.88 -3.15 6.55
C PRO A 144 11.55 -4.13 7.54
N THR A 145 12.78 -3.85 7.98
CA THR A 145 13.51 -4.71 8.93
C THR A 145 12.93 -4.66 10.34
N THR A 146 12.11 -3.65 10.63
CA THR A 146 11.46 -3.45 11.94
C THR A 146 9.95 -3.73 11.89
N ALA A 147 9.41 -4.00 10.71
CA ALA A 147 8.03 -4.39 10.54
C ALA A 147 7.78 -5.79 11.14
N ALA A 148 6.57 -6.02 11.64
CA ALA A 148 6.19 -7.34 12.13
C ALA A 148 5.98 -8.30 10.96
N VAL A 149 6.25 -9.59 11.18
CA VAL A 149 5.99 -10.62 10.17
C VAL A 149 4.52 -11.02 10.22
N GLY A 150 3.87 -10.94 9.07
CA GLY A 150 2.46 -11.25 8.93
C GLY A 150 2.16 -12.24 7.81
N VAL A 151 0.86 -12.41 7.57
CA VAL A 151 0.31 -13.19 6.47
C VAL A 151 -0.78 -12.40 5.75
N CYS A 152 -0.86 -12.60 4.43
CA CYS A 152 -1.91 -12.01 3.60
C CYS A 152 -3.26 -12.67 3.87
N ARG A 153 -4.29 -11.84 4.04
CA ARG A 153 -5.68 -12.28 4.22
C ARG A 153 -6.54 -11.97 2.99
N ARG A 154 -7.74 -12.52 2.94
CA ARG A 154 -8.67 -12.43 1.78
C ARG A 154 -8.99 -10.99 1.36
N ASN A 155 -8.97 -10.06 2.30
CA ASN A 155 -9.24 -8.65 2.07
C ASN A 155 -8.03 -7.85 1.51
N GLY A 156 -6.90 -8.51 1.22
CA GLY A 156 -5.74 -7.87 0.60
C GLY A 156 -4.84 -7.11 1.57
N TYR A 157 -5.03 -7.27 2.88
CA TYR A 157 -4.20 -6.68 3.92
C TYR A 157 -3.26 -7.72 4.55
N CYS A 158 -2.15 -7.21 5.09
CA CYS A 158 -1.21 -7.98 5.89
C CYS A 158 -1.61 -7.92 7.36
N TYR A 159 -1.63 -9.07 8.05
CA TYR A 159 -1.90 -9.15 9.48
C TYR A 159 -0.79 -9.91 10.19
N GLU A 160 -0.37 -9.45 11.37
CA GLU A 160 0.61 -10.15 12.20
C GLU A 160 0.21 -11.61 12.42
N ARG A 161 1.17 -12.53 12.30
CA ARG A 161 0.91 -13.96 12.51
C ARG A 161 0.56 -14.21 13.98
N GLY A 162 -0.61 -14.82 14.23
CA GLY A 162 -1.07 -15.16 15.58
C GLY A 162 -2.06 -14.16 16.21
N LYS A 163 -2.52 -13.17 15.43
CA LYS A 163 -3.67 -12.32 15.74
C LYS A 163 -4.87 -12.63 14.85
#